data_AF-A0A9D7N6C0-F1
#
_entry.id   AF-A0A9D7N6C0-F1
#
_cell.length_a   1.000
_cell.length_b   1.000
_cell.length_c   1.000
_cell.angle_alpha   90.00
_cell.angle_beta   90.00
_cell.angle_gamma   90.00
#
_symmetry.space_group_name_H-M   'P 1'
#
loop_
_entity.id
_entity.type
_entity.pdbx_description
1 polymer ?
#
loop_
_entity_poly.entity_id
_entity_poly.type
_entity_poly.pdbx_seq_one_letter_code
_entity_poly.pdbx_strand_id
1 'polypeptide(L)'
;MSSSEAELLCALETHDAEALHELLASGVDARALVQGRSLVQWLLEMYFRSDRFPLCLRALLTHGAVLESGWLEPVLLDDEEALRGALRRDSELVRRRASLRSAFTPLDEATALHVACEHGNLRAARVLLEHGALVDARAGLDGREQGGHTPLFHTVSSNANRSAPLMELLLAHGADPSVRVAGLIWGRGFEWETALFDLTPISYALFGLLPQMHRDEVQIYANVRRLLVAGGRDAPASWNVPNRYLHPQRPG
;
A
#
# COMPACT_ATOMS: atom_id res chain seq x y z
N MET A 1 23.01 -1.87 -19.28
CA MET A 1 22.21 -0.73 -18.82
C MET A 1 22.95 0.53 -19.24
N SER A 2 22.31 1.44 -19.98
CA SER A 2 22.90 2.74 -20.30
C SER A 2 22.96 3.63 -19.04
N SER A 3 23.74 4.72 -19.06
CA SER A 3 23.75 5.71 -17.95
C SER A 3 22.35 6.28 -17.71
N SER A 4 21.63 6.60 -18.78
CA SER A 4 20.28 7.15 -18.71
C SER A 4 19.25 6.17 -18.14
N GLU A 5 19.37 4.87 -18.43
CA GLU A 5 18.51 3.84 -17.83
C GLU A 5 18.78 3.72 -16.31
N ALA A 6 20.04 3.80 -15.90
CA ALA A 6 20.43 3.75 -14.49
C ALA A 6 19.89 4.95 -13.70
N GLU A 7 20.03 6.15 -14.26
CA GLU A 7 19.51 7.40 -13.70
C GLU A 7 17.97 7.38 -13.59
N LEU A 8 17.30 6.86 -14.61
CA LEU A 8 15.85 6.72 -14.64
C LEU A 8 15.34 5.75 -13.56
N LEU A 9 15.96 4.58 -13.44
CA LEU A 9 15.60 3.62 -12.40
C LEU A 9 15.87 4.19 -11.01
N CYS A 10 17.00 4.88 -10.80
CA CYS A 10 17.32 5.55 -9.54
C CYS A 10 16.25 6.59 -9.16
N ALA A 11 15.81 7.43 -10.11
CA ALA A 11 14.77 8.42 -9.89
C ALA A 11 13.42 7.76 -9.53
N LEU A 12 13.09 6.62 -10.14
CA LEU A 12 11.91 5.83 -9.78
C LEU A 12 12.05 5.21 -8.38
N GLU A 13 13.19 4.60 -8.05
CA GLU A 13 13.43 3.94 -6.75
C GLU A 13 13.37 4.90 -5.57
N THR A 14 13.77 6.15 -5.80
CA THR A 14 13.84 7.19 -4.77
C THR A 14 12.63 8.13 -4.77
N HIS A 15 11.70 7.96 -5.71
CA HIS A 15 10.60 8.90 -6.00
C HIS A 15 11.08 10.35 -6.21
N ASP A 16 12.21 10.52 -6.91
CA ASP A 16 12.71 11.81 -7.35
C ASP A 16 11.94 12.27 -8.60
N ALA A 17 10.77 12.87 -8.35
CA ALA A 17 9.91 13.39 -9.40
C ALA A 17 10.55 14.50 -10.25
N GLU A 18 11.51 15.24 -9.71
CA GLU A 18 12.18 16.34 -10.42
C GLU A 18 13.19 15.76 -11.42
N ALA A 19 14.09 14.89 -10.94
CA ALA A 19 15.02 14.18 -11.82
C ALA A 19 14.28 13.37 -12.91
N LEU A 20 13.19 12.70 -12.53
CA LEU A 20 12.36 11.96 -13.48
C LEU A 20 11.78 12.89 -14.56
N HIS A 21 11.27 14.06 -14.18
CA HIS A 21 10.73 15.03 -15.12
C HIS A 21 11.81 15.56 -16.07
N GLU A 22 13.00 15.90 -15.56
CA GLU A 22 14.13 16.38 -16.37
C GLU A 22 14.58 15.34 -17.39
N LEU A 23 14.71 14.07 -16.98
CA LEU A 23 15.06 12.96 -17.87
C LEU A 23 14.02 12.79 -18.98
N LEU A 24 12.73 12.79 -18.65
CA LEU A 24 11.65 12.67 -19.63
C LEU A 24 11.59 13.89 -20.58
N ALA A 25 11.85 15.10 -20.06
CA ALA A 25 11.93 16.32 -20.87
C ALA A 25 13.16 16.35 -21.79
N SER A 26 14.24 15.66 -21.42
CA SER A 26 15.44 15.51 -22.26
C SER A 26 15.25 14.56 -23.45
N GLY A 27 14.09 13.90 -23.55
CA GLY A 27 13.72 13.02 -24.66
C GLY A 27 13.78 11.52 -24.34
N VAL A 28 13.92 11.14 -23.07
CA VAL A 28 13.74 9.74 -22.65
C VAL A 28 12.29 9.33 -22.94
N ASP A 29 12.12 8.22 -23.68
CA ASP A 29 10.79 7.71 -24.02
C ASP A 29 10.10 7.15 -22.76
N ALA A 30 9.00 7.77 -22.35
CA ALA A 30 8.19 7.33 -21.21
C ALA A 30 7.54 5.96 -21.42
N ARG A 31 7.48 5.47 -22.67
CA ARG A 31 7.01 4.13 -23.05
C ARG A 31 8.13 3.10 -23.14
N ALA A 32 9.38 3.50 -22.87
CA ALA A 32 10.50 2.58 -22.90
C ALA A 32 10.28 1.39 -21.95
N LEU A 33 10.78 0.24 -22.38
CA LEU A 33 10.86 -0.96 -21.55
C LEU A 33 12.29 -1.07 -21.01
N VAL A 34 12.42 -1.03 -19.69
CA VAL A 34 13.68 -1.27 -19.00
C VAL A 34 13.62 -2.67 -18.41
N GLN A 35 14.52 -3.55 -18.86
CA GLN A 35 14.52 -4.98 -18.49
C GLN A 35 13.17 -5.67 -18.75
N GLY A 36 12.52 -5.33 -19.86
CA GLY A 36 11.24 -5.91 -20.28
C GLY A 36 10.01 -5.38 -19.53
N ARG A 37 10.16 -4.36 -18.69
CA ARG A 37 9.08 -3.77 -17.89
C ARG A 37 8.93 -2.28 -18.19
N SER A 38 7.69 -1.80 -18.21
CA SER A 38 7.41 -0.37 -18.38
C SER A 38 7.87 0.43 -17.16
N LEU A 39 8.09 1.73 -17.34
CA LEU A 39 8.44 2.62 -16.24
C LEU A 39 7.35 2.69 -15.16
N VAL A 40 6.07 2.56 -15.58
CA VAL A 40 4.93 2.50 -14.66
C VAL A 40 4.95 1.21 -13.84
N GLN A 41 5.29 0.07 -14.47
CA GLN A 41 5.48 -1.20 -13.75
C GLN A 41 6.61 -1.11 -12.74
N TRP A 42 7.74 -0.50 -13.12
CA TRP A 42 8.84 -0.24 -12.18
C TRP A 42 8.36 0.58 -10.99
N LEU A 43 7.68 1.70 -11.22
CA LEU A 43 7.17 2.56 -10.14
C LEU A 43 6.19 1.84 -9.19
N LEU A 44 5.28 1.01 -9.72
CA LEU A 44 4.27 0.30 -8.93
C LEU A 44 4.86 -0.82 -8.06
N GLU A 45 5.81 -1.56 -8.61
CA GLU A 45 6.31 -2.82 -8.02
C GLU A 45 7.53 -2.63 -7.12
N MET A 46 8.05 -1.41 -6.98
CA MET A 46 9.18 -1.12 -6.10
C MET A 46 8.83 -1.26 -4.61
N TYR A 47 9.84 -1.45 -3.77
CA TYR A 47 9.66 -1.52 -2.32
C TYR A 47 9.41 -0.13 -1.70
N PHE A 48 10.01 0.94 -2.22
CA PHE A 48 9.84 2.26 -1.62
C PHE A 48 8.40 2.80 -1.81
N ARG A 49 7.85 3.42 -0.76
CA ARG A 49 6.52 4.04 -0.74
C ARG A 49 6.67 5.42 -0.12
N SER A 50 6.21 6.46 -0.82
CA SER A 50 6.25 7.83 -0.31
C SER A 50 5.15 8.68 -0.94
N ASP A 51 4.89 9.84 -0.33
CA ASP A 51 3.87 10.80 -0.80
C ASP A 51 4.27 11.47 -2.13
N ARG A 52 5.50 11.24 -2.61
CA ARG A 52 5.98 11.66 -3.94
C ARG A 52 5.59 10.69 -5.06
N PHE A 53 5.13 9.47 -4.74
CA PHE A 53 4.71 8.49 -5.75
C PHE A 53 3.71 9.07 -6.78
N PRO A 54 2.64 9.80 -6.39
CA PRO A 54 1.72 10.40 -7.35
C PRO A 54 2.39 11.40 -8.31
N LEU A 55 3.43 12.11 -7.87
CA LEU A 55 4.16 13.06 -8.69
C LEU A 55 4.97 12.34 -9.77
N CYS A 56 5.65 11.25 -9.41
CA CYS A 56 6.39 10.42 -10.35
C CYS A 56 5.44 9.79 -11.38
N LEU A 57 4.31 9.24 -10.94
CA LEU A 57 3.32 8.66 -11.85
C LEU A 57 2.76 9.73 -12.80
N ARG A 58 2.43 10.92 -12.29
CA ARG A 58 1.95 12.04 -13.12
C ARG A 58 2.97 12.46 -14.17
N ALA A 59 4.25 12.51 -13.82
CA ALA A 59 5.32 12.84 -14.77
C ALA A 59 5.38 11.80 -15.90
N LEU A 60 5.37 10.50 -15.57
CA LEU A 60 5.35 9.43 -16.57
C LEU A 60 4.14 9.54 -17.52
N LEU A 61 2.94 9.68 -16.97
CA LEU A 61 1.70 9.76 -17.76
C LEU A 61 1.66 11.01 -18.64
N THR A 62 2.14 12.16 -18.14
CA THR A 62 2.23 13.41 -18.92
C THR A 62 3.14 13.26 -20.14
N HIS A 63 4.20 12.45 -20.04
CA HIS A 63 5.10 12.14 -21.15
C HIS A 63 4.64 10.90 -21.97
N GLY A 64 3.42 10.41 -21.74
CA GLY A 64 2.80 9.38 -22.56
C GLY A 64 3.03 7.95 -22.09
N ALA A 65 3.56 7.71 -20.89
CA ALA A 65 3.52 6.37 -20.32
C ALA A 65 2.07 5.87 -20.20
N VAL A 66 1.88 4.55 -20.22
CA VAL A 66 0.55 3.93 -20.16
C VAL A 66 0.41 3.14 -18.86
N LEU A 67 -0.65 3.44 -18.12
CA LEU A 67 -1.13 2.59 -17.03
C LEU A 67 -2.14 1.59 -17.59
N GLU A 68 -1.81 0.29 -17.58
CA GLU A 68 -2.68 -0.77 -18.11
C GLU A 68 -4.06 -0.76 -17.44
N SER A 69 -4.09 -0.64 -16.11
CA SER A 69 -5.33 -0.43 -15.34
C SER A 69 -5.70 1.05 -15.27
N GLY A 70 -5.85 1.72 -16.41
CA GLY A 70 -6.04 3.18 -16.50
C GLY A 70 -7.22 3.74 -15.69
N TRP A 71 -8.23 2.92 -15.38
CA TRP A 71 -9.33 3.32 -14.49
C TRP A 71 -8.91 3.56 -13.03
N LEU A 72 -7.75 3.04 -12.62
CA LEU A 72 -7.12 3.29 -11.31
C LEU A 72 -6.26 4.56 -11.31
N GLU A 73 -6.01 5.21 -12.45
CA GLU A 73 -5.19 6.42 -12.54
C GLU A 73 -5.57 7.48 -11.49
N PRO A 74 -6.84 7.92 -11.36
CA PRO A 74 -7.18 8.95 -10.37
C PRO A 74 -7.01 8.45 -8.92
N VAL A 75 -7.09 7.14 -8.67
CA VAL A 75 -6.83 6.55 -7.36
C VAL A 75 -5.34 6.59 -7.05
N LEU A 76 -4.48 6.17 -7.98
CA LEU A 76 -3.03 6.11 -7.83
C LEU A 76 -2.39 7.51 -7.78
N LEU A 77 -2.98 8.49 -8.45
CA LEU A 77 -2.58 9.90 -8.42
C LEU A 77 -3.06 10.67 -7.18
N ASP A 78 -3.84 10.03 -6.29
CA ASP A 78 -4.55 10.67 -5.17
C ASP A 78 -5.34 11.93 -5.62
N ASP A 79 -5.91 11.86 -6.83
CA ASP A 79 -6.55 12.98 -7.52
C ASP A 79 -8.06 12.96 -7.27
N GLU A 80 -8.47 13.66 -6.21
CA GLU A 80 -9.86 13.69 -5.76
C GLU A 80 -10.83 14.19 -6.84
N GLU A 81 -10.48 15.24 -7.57
CA GLU A 81 -11.36 15.82 -8.58
C GLU A 81 -11.58 14.86 -9.75
N ALA A 82 -10.48 14.29 -10.27
CA ALA A 82 -10.54 13.30 -11.33
C ALA A 82 -11.31 12.05 -10.88
N LEU A 83 -11.10 11.57 -9.65
CA LEU A 83 -11.78 10.41 -9.11
C LEU A 83 -13.29 10.62 -8.93
N ARG A 84 -13.70 11.76 -8.35
CA ARG A 84 -15.12 12.13 -8.27
C ARG A 84 -15.73 12.25 -9.65
N GLY A 85 -15.00 12.82 -10.61
CA GLY A 85 -15.41 12.89 -12.01
C GLY A 85 -15.60 11.52 -12.65
N ALA A 86 -14.70 10.57 -12.38
CA ALA A 86 -14.80 9.19 -12.87
C ALA A 86 -16.02 8.47 -12.26
N LEU A 87 -16.20 8.54 -10.95
CA LEU A 87 -17.30 7.91 -10.23
C LEU A 87 -18.68 8.49 -10.59
N ARG A 88 -18.76 9.78 -10.93
CA ARG A 88 -20.00 10.38 -11.47
C ARG A 88 -20.37 9.82 -12.85
N ARG A 89 -19.39 9.44 -13.66
CA ARG A 89 -19.60 8.88 -15.00
C ARG A 89 -19.90 7.38 -14.95
N ASP A 90 -19.26 6.68 -14.03
CA ASP A 90 -19.44 5.24 -13.81
C ASP A 90 -19.32 4.95 -12.31
N SER A 91 -20.46 4.82 -11.64
CA SER A 91 -20.51 4.52 -10.20
C SER A 91 -20.05 3.10 -9.88
N GLU A 92 -20.06 2.18 -10.86
CA GLU A 92 -19.63 0.79 -10.65
C GLU A 92 -18.10 0.67 -10.60
N LEU A 93 -17.35 1.73 -10.93
CA LEU A 93 -15.90 1.78 -10.70
C LEU A 93 -15.53 1.48 -9.25
N VAL A 94 -16.41 1.81 -8.29
CA VAL A 94 -16.18 1.55 -6.87
C VAL A 94 -16.12 0.05 -6.54
N ARG A 95 -16.75 -0.80 -7.36
CA ARG A 95 -16.77 -2.27 -7.22
C ARG A 95 -15.82 -2.98 -8.18
N ARG A 96 -15.27 -2.26 -9.16
CA ARG A 96 -14.35 -2.84 -10.13
C ARG A 96 -13.10 -3.39 -9.43
N ARG A 97 -12.57 -4.46 -9.99
CA ARG A 97 -11.40 -5.18 -9.48
C ARG A 97 -10.26 -5.12 -10.49
N ALA A 98 -9.05 -5.09 -9.97
CA ALA A 98 -7.82 -5.24 -10.74
C ALA A 98 -6.80 -6.02 -9.93
N SER A 99 -5.89 -6.67 -10.65
CA SER A 99 -4.74 -7.34 -10.06
C SER A 99 -3.49 -6.51 -10.33
N LEU A 100 -2.83 -6.06 -9.27
CA LEU A 100 -1.54 -5.36 -9.34
C LEU A 100 -0.49 -6.19 -8.61
N ARG A 101 0.70 -6.31 -9.18
CA ARG A 101 1.81 -6.90 -8.45
C ARG A 101 2.24 -5.94 -7.34
N SER A 102 2.42 -6.47 -6.14
CA SER A 102 2.75 -5.70 -4.94
C SER A 102 4.00 -6.29 -4.28
N ALA A 103 4.93 -5.42 -3.88
CA ALA A 103 6.09 -5.78 -3.06
C ALA A 103 5.70 -6.13 -1.61
N PHE A 104 4.44 -5.94 -1.24
CA PHE A 104 3.90 -6.06 0.11
C PHE A 104 2.70 -7.02 0.17
N THR A 105 1.62 -6.63 0.84
CA THR A 105 0.34 -7.33 0.83
C THR A 105 -0.14 -7.47 -0.62
N PRO A 106 -0.60 -8.67 -1.06
CA PRO A 106 -1.08 -8.88 -2.43
C PRO A 106 -2.20 -7.92 -2.82
N LEU A 107 -2.30 -7.58 -4.10
CA LEU A 107 -3.42 -6.82 -4.67
C LEU A 107 -4.15 -7.64 -5.73
N ASP A 108 -4.34 -8.95 -5.51
CA ASP A 108 -5.07 -9.84 -6.42
C ASP A 108 -6.58 -9.56 -6.36
N GLU A 109 -7.23 -9.35 -7.51
CA GLU A 109 -8.66 -9.00 -7.61
C GLU A 109 -9.07 -7.89 -6.62
N ALA A 110 -8.19 -6.92 -6.41
CA ALA A 110 -8.33 -5.87 -5.40
C ALA A 110 -9.28 -4.76 -5.89
N THR A 111 -10.05 -4.18 -4.96
CA THR A 111 -10.86 -2.99 -5.25
C THR A 111 -10.00 -1.73 -5.24
N ALA A 112 -10.51 -0.62 -5.80
CA ALA A 112 -9.85 0.68 -5.71
C ALA A 112 -9.53 1.10 -4.26
N LEU A 113 -10.33 0.70 -3.27
CA LEU A 113 -10.07 1.01 -1.87
C LEU A 113 -8.83 0.28 -1.32
N HIS A 114 -8.58 -0.97 -1.75
CA HIS A 114 -7.34 -1.67 -1.41
C HIS A 114 -6.12 -0.94 -1.99
N VAL A 115 -6.20 -0.55 -3.27
CA VAL A 115 -5.12 0.17 -3.95
C VAL A 115 -4.84 1.52 -3.28
N ALA A 116 -5.88 2.28 -2.92
CA ALA A 116 -5.71 3.53 -2.20
C ALA A 116 -5.00 3.32 -0.85
N CYS A 117 -5.36 2.26 -0.11
CA CYS A 117 -4.73 1.94 1.17
C CYS A 117 -3.27 1.50 1.03
N GLU A 118 -2.94 0.68 0.04
CA GLU A 118 -1.57 0.23 -0.25
C GLU A 118 -0.64 1.40 -0.56
N HIS A 119 -1.11 2.37 -1.34
CA HIS A 119 -0.28 3.51 -1.77
C HIS A 119 -0.24 4.67 -0.76
N GLY A 120 -1.13 4.68 0.23
CA GLY A 120 -1.21 5.78 1.20
C GLY A 120 -2.10 6.94 0.75
N ASN A 121 -2.96 6.71 -0.24
CA ASN A 121 -3.74 7.74 -0.93
C ASN A 121 -5.03 8.08 -0.16
N LEU A 122 -4.88 8.93 0.86
CA LEU A 122 -5.93 9.26 1.82
C LEU A 122 -7.13 9.97 1.17
N ARG A 123 -6.90 10.85 0.18
CA ARG A 123 -7.99 11.58 -0.48
C ARG A 123 -8.80 10.63 -1.36
N ALA A 124 -8.12 9.77 -2.13
CA ALA A 124 -8.77 8.76 -2.92
C ALA A 124 -9.61 7.81 -2.06
N ALA A 125 -9.06 7.31 -0.94
CA ALA A 125 -9.79 6.43 -0.02
C ALA A 125 -11.06 7.09 0.54
N ARG A 126 -10.98 8.38 0.92
CA ARG A 126 -12.14 9.15 1.39
C ARG A 126 -13.22 9.23 0.31
N VAL A 127 -12.86 9.62 -0.90
CA VAL A 127 -13.80 9.72 -2.02
C VAL A 127 -14.46 8.38 -2.32
N LEU A 128 -13.71 7.28 -2.31
CA LEU A 128 -14.24 5.93 -2.54
C LEU A 128 -15.28 5.54 -1.49
N LEU A 129 -14.98 5.77 -0.20
CA LEU A 129 -15.90 5.49 0.90
C LEU A 129 -17.17 6.34 0.81
N GLU A 130 -17.06 7.63 0.48
CA GLU A 130 -18.20 8.52 0.24
C GLU A 130 -19.11 8.05 -0.91
N HIS A 131 -18.55 7.32 -1.89
CA HIS A 131 -19.27 6.76 -3.03
C HIS A 131 -19.64 5.28 -2.85
N GLY A 132 -19.65 4.78 -1.60
CA GLY A 132 -20.18 3.46 -1.27
C GLY A 132 -19.19 2.30 -1.49
N ALA A 133 -17.88 2.57 -1.48
CA ALA A 133 -16.89 1.50 -1.40
C ALA A 133 -17.14 0.68 -0.14
N LEU A 134 -17.20 -0.65 -0.29
CA LEU A 134 -17.33 -1.55 0.84
C LEU A 134 -16.03 -1.52 1.64
N VAL A 135 -16.10 -1.03 2.87
CA VAL A 135 -14.93 -0.86 3.77
C VAL A 135 -14.22 -2.18 4.03
N ASP A 136 -14.97 -3.29 4.11
CA ASP A 136 -14.48 -4.65 4.27
C ASP A 136 -14.63 -5.49 3.00
N ALA A 137 -14.51 -4.86 1.82
CA ALA A 137 -14.40 -5.59 0.56
C ALA A 137 -13.28 -6.64 0.66
N ARG A 138 -13.54 -7.87 0.21
CA ARG A 138 -12.56 -8.95 0.18
C ARG A 138 -11.78 -8.91 -1.13
N ALA A 139 -10.45 -8.89 -1.07
CA ALA A 139 -9.57 -9.18 -2.21
C ALA A 139 -9.74 -10.63 -2.72
N GLY A 140 -9.10 -10.96 -3.84
CA GLY A 140 -9.10 -12.31 -4.40
C GLY A 140 -8.43 -13.35 -3.52
N LEU A 141 -8.74 -14.61 -3.82
CA LEU A 141 -8.05 -15.78 -3.27
C LEU A 141 -7.21 -16.43 -4.36
N ASP A 142 -6.03 -16.93 -4.01
CA ASP A 142 -5.26 -17.80 -4.87
C ASP A 142 -5.74 -19.26 -4.77
N GLY A 143 -5.13 -20.16 -5.56
CA GLY A 143 -5.47 -21.58 -5.58
C GLY A 143 -5.16 -22.35 -4.28
N ARG A 144 -4.61 -21.71 -3.25
CA ARG A 144 -4.33 -22.26 -1.92
C ARG A 144 -5.15 -21.54 -0.83
N GLU A 145 -6.21 -20.84 -1.23
CA GLU A 145 -7.07 -20.07 -0.33
C GLU A 145 -6.33 -18.94 0.43
N GLN A 146 -5.21 -18.46 -0.12
CA GLN A 146 -4.48 -17.31 0.42
C GLN A 146 -4.97 -16.03 -0.24
N GLY A 147 -5.12 -14.96 0.52
CA GLY A 147 -5.75 -13.71 0.06
C GLY A 147 -6.98 -13.37 0.88
N GLY A 148 -8.00 -12.79 0.24
CA GLY A 148 -9.28 -12.47 0.89
C GLY A 148 -9.18 -11.44 2.01
N HIS A 149 -8.10 -10.66 2.06
CA HIS A 149 -7.92 -9.60 3.04
C HIS A 149 -8.79 -8.40 2.70
N THR A 150 -8.98 -7.52 3.68
CA THR A 150 -9.71 -6.25 3.53
C THR A 150 -8.73 -5.09 3.35
N PRO A 151 -9.19 -3.90 2.91
CA PRO A 151 -8.34 -2.71 2.80
C PRO A 151 -7.57 -2.38 4.09
N LEU A 152 -8.13 -2.68 5.26
CA LEU A 152 -7.49 -2.44 6.55
C LEU A 152 -6.13 -3.16 6.69
N PHE A 153 -5.92 -4.32 6.04
CA PHE A 153 -4.62 -5.01 6.07
C PHE A 153 -3.48 -4.18 5.49
N HIS A 154 -3.75 -3.30 4.52
CA HIS A 154 -2.71 -2.46 3.91
C HIS A 154 -2.27 -1.30 4.80
N THR A 155 -3.04 -0.94 5.83
CA THR A 155 -2.76 0.28 6.63
C THR A 155 -2.00 0.00 7.92
N VAL A 156 -1.98 -1.25 8.40
CA VAL A 156 -1.54 -1.58 9.76
C VAL A 156 -0.04 -1.81 9.91
N SER A 157 0.68 -2.02 8.81
CA SER A 157 2.12 -2.33 8.80
C SER A 157 2.87 -1.52 7.73
N SER A 158 2.78 -0.19 7.82
CA SER A 158 3.45 0.73 6.89
C SER A 158 4.74 1.33 7.46
N ASN A 159 5.71 1.65 6.59
CA ASN A 159 6.93 2.34 7.01
C ASN A 159 6.62 3.70 7.66
N ALA A 160 7.30 4.01 8.75
CA ALA A 160 7.13 5.24 9.54
C ALA A 160 5.68 5.53 9.94
N ASN A 161 4.85 4.49 10.06
CA ASN A 161 3.41 4.59 10.33
C ASN A 161 2.64 5.53 9.40
N ARG A 162 3.10 5.71 8.16
CA ARG A 162 2.52 6.65 7.19
C ARG A 162 1.04 6.43 6.90
N SER A 163 0.56 5.19 7.05
CA SER A 163 -0.83 4.81 6.78
C SER A 163 -1.76 4.93 8.00
N ALA A 164 -1.29 5.46 9.13
CA ALA A 164 -2.14 5.68 10.30
C ALA A 164 -3.41 6.50 9.99
N PRO A 165 -3.37 7.60 9.20
CA PRO A 165 -4.59 8.33 8.84
C PRO A 165 -5.60 7.50 8.05
N LEU A 166 -5.12 6.58 7.20
CA LEU A 166 -5.97 5.65 6.46
C LEU A 166 -6.57 4.58 7.37
N MET A 167 -5.78 4.04 8.31
CA MET A 167 -6.28 3.12 9.33
C MET A 167 -7.43 3.77 10.11
N GLU A 168 -7.24 4.99 10.59
CA GLU A 168 -8.29 5.73 11.30
C GLU A 168 -9.52 6.00 10.43
N LEU A 169 -9.31 6.37 9.15
CA LEU A 169 -10.41 6.58 8.21
C LEU A 169 -11.25 5.31 8.02
N LEU A 170 -10.62 4.17 7.80
CA LEU A 170 -11.30 2.89 7.63
C LEU A 170 -12.05 2.48 8.90
N LEU A 171 -11.41 2.57 10.07
CA LEU A 171 -12.06 2.27 11.35
C LEU A 171 -13.24 3.19 11.63
N ALA A 172 -13.15 4.48 11.28
CA ALA A 172 -14.27 5.43 11.37
C ALA A 172 -15.44 5.07 10.44
N HIS A 173 -15.18 4.35 9.34
CA HIS A 173 -16.20 3.81 8.44
C HIS A 173 -16.62 2.38 8.79
N GLY A 174 -16.24 1.88 9.98
CA GLY A 174 -16.69 0.60 10.50
C GLY A 174 -15.92 -0.61 9.99
N ALA A 175 -14.68 -0.44 9.49
CA ALA A 175 -13.82 -1.57 9.15
C ALA A 175 -13.65 -2.52 10.35
N ASP A 176 -13.88 -3.82 10.13
CA ASP A 176 -13.77 -4.83 11.18
C ASP A 176 -12.30 -5.33 11.33
N PRO A 177 -11.62 -5.00 12.46
CA PRO A 177 -10.24 -5.44 12.71
C PRO A 177 -10.13 -6.92 13.10
N SER A 178 -11.25 -7.65 13.17
CA SER A 178 -11.31 -9.08 13.50
C SER A 178 -11.42 -9.99 12.27
N VAL A 179 -11.56 -9.40 11.08
CA VAL A 179 -11.63 -10.13 9.81
C VAL A 179 -10.44 -11.08 9.67
N ARG A 180 -10.73 -12.39 9.67
CA ARG A 180 -9.72 -13.44 9.50
C ARG A 180 -9.52 -13.80 8.03
N VAL A 181 -8.28 -14.11 7.67
CA VAL A 181 -7.85 -14.76 6.43
C VAL A 181 -6.96 -15.95 6.75
N ALA A 182 -7.00 -17.00 5.90
CA ALA A 182 -6.23 -18.22 6.11
C ALA A 182 -4.72 -17.98 5.97
N GLY A 183 -4.34 -17.13 5.03
CA GLY A 183 -2.97 -16.66 4.91
C GLY A 183 -2.78 -15.62 3.82
N LEU A 184 -1.60 -15.00 3.82
CA LEU A 184 -1.13 -14.03 2.83
C LEU A 184 0.32 -14.35 2.47
N ILE A 185 0.69 -14.09 1.22
CA ILE A 185 2.10 -14.06 0.81
C ILE A 185 2.50 -12.60 0.67
N TRP A 186 3.32 -12.12 1.60
CA TRP A 186 3.89 -10.78 1.53
C TRP A 186 5.07 -10.77 0.55
N GLY A 187 5.07 -9.86 -0.42
CA GLY A 187 6.12 -9.78 -1.44
C GLY A 187 6.15 -10.99 -2.37
N ARG A 188 4.98 -11.46 -2.82
CA ARG A 188 4.87 -12.63 -3.71
C ARG A 188 5.73 -12.46 -4.98
N GLY A 189 6.61 -13.42 -5.23
CA GLY A 189 7.54 -13.41 -6.36
C GLY A 189 8.69 -12.40 -6.23
N PHE A 190 8.97 -11.90 -5.02
CA PHE A 190 10.17 -11.11 -4.70
C PHE A 190 11.11 -11.91 -3.80
N GLU A 191 12.38 -11.50 -3.70
CA GLU A 191 13.39 -12.23 -2.91
C GLU A 191 13.07 -12.29 -1.40
N TRP A 192 12.23 -11.37 -0.92
CA TRP A 192 11.79 -11.27 0.47
C TRP A 192 10.41 -11.92 0.72
N GLU A 193 9.93 -12.76 -0.20
CA GLU A 193 8.64 -13.44 -0.09
C GLU A 193 8.46 -14.09 1.29
N THR A 194 7.37 -13.76 1.98
CA THR A 194 7.08 -14.28 3.32
C THR A 194 5.63 -14.77 3.40
N ALA A 195 5.45 -16.06 3.68
CA ALA A 195 4.14 -16.65 3.92
C ALA A 195 3.70 -16.43 5.38
N LEU A 196 2.47 -15.96 5.54
CA LEU A 196 1.86 -15.59 6.82
C LEU A 196 0.52 -16.29 6.92
N PHE A 197 0.18 -16.85 8.08
CA PHE A 197 -1.01 -17.68 8.27
C PHE A 197 -1.86 -17.19 9.44
N ASP A 198 -3.16 -17.47 9.39
CA ASP A 198 -4.13 -17.15 10.45
C ASP A 198 -4.11 -15.68 10.86
N LEU A 199 -4.38 -14.83 9.87
CA LEU A 199 -4.20 -13.39 10.00
C LEU A 199 -5.53 -12.68 10.23
N THR A 200 -5.52 -11.74 11.17
CA THR A 200 -6.44 -10.61 11.24
C THR A 200 -5.64 -9.32 11.06
N PRO A 201 -6.25 -8.15 10.84
CA PRO A 201 -5.52 -6.88 10.87
C PRO A 201 -4.67 -6.70 12.14
N ILE A 202 -5.14 -7.21 13.27
CA ILE A 202 -4.41 -7.17 14.56
C ILE A 202 -3.14 -8.04 14.52
N SER A 203 -3.25 -9.32 14.14
CA SER A 203 -2.06 -10.19 14.06
C SER A 203 -1.15 -9.78 12.91
N TYR A 204 -1.71 -9.26 11.81
CA TYR A 204 -0.97 -8.69 10.68
C TYR A 204 -0.09 -7.51 11.10
N ALA A 205 -0.62 -6.60 11.94
CA ALA A 205 0.17 -5.52 12.53
C ALA A 205 1.37 -6.06 13.35
N LEU A 206 1.15 -7.10 14.17
CA LEU A 206 2.20 -7.72 14.99
C LEU A 206 3.32 -8.34 14.15
N PHE A 207 3.07 -8.77 12.91
CA PHE A 207 4.16 -9.25 12.03
C PHE A 207 5.18 -8.15 11.71
N GLY A 208 4.84 -6.87 11.87
CA GLY A 208 5.83 -5.78 11.81
C GLY A 208 6.99 -5.96 12.79
N LEU A 209 6.80 -6.73 13.88
CA LEU A 209 7.84 -7.03 14.88
C LEU A 209 8.89 -8.01 14.37
N LEU A 210 8.62 -8.72 13.27
CA LEU A 210 9.59 -9.60 12.67
C LEU A 210 10.76 -8.77 12.09
N PRO A 211 12.03 -9.18 12.30
CA PRO A 211 13.18 -8.43 11.83
C PRO A 211 13.13 -8.07 10.34
N GLN A 212 12.66 -8.99 9.48
CA GLN A 212 12.59 -8.76 8.03
C GLN A 212 11.55 -7.70 7.61
N MET A 213 10.63 -7.31 8.51
CA MET A 213 9.60 -6.31 8.22
C MET A 213 10.08 -4.88 8.51
N HIS A 214 11.20 -4.68 9.22
CA HIS A 214 11.80 -3.36 9.44
C HIS A 214 10.82 -2.27 9.92
N ARG A 215 9.91 -2.60 10.84
CA ARG A 215 8.95 -1.64 11.42
C ARG A 215 9.35 -1.26 12.85
N ASP A 216 8.91 -0.09 13.30
CA ASP A 216 9.17 0.40 14.64
C ASP A 216 8.24 -0.26 15.67
N GLU A 217 8.83 -0.82 16.74
CA GLU A 217 8.11 -1.57 17.78
C GLU A 217 7.04 -0.70 18.45
N VAL A 218 7.34 0.57 18.77
CA VAL A 218 6.40 1.49 19.43
C VAL A 218 5.19 1.75 18.52
N GLN A 219 5.43 2.01 17.23
CA GLN A 219 4.37 2.24 16.25
C GLN A 219 3.47 1.01 16.05
N ILE A 220 4.05 -0.18 15.97
CA ILE A 220 3.28 -1.43 15.84
C ILE A 220 2.33 -1.60 17.01
N TYR A 221 2.83 -1.49 18.25
CA TYR A 221 1.99 -1.69 19.42
C TYR A 221 0.95 -0.60 19.60
N ALA A 222 1.21 0.63 19.14
CA ALA A 222 0.19 1.67 19.06
C ALA A 222 -0.95 1.29 18.10
N ASN A 223 -0.63 0.78 16.90
CA ASN A 223 -1.63 0.30 15.95
C ASN A 223 -2.41 -0.90 16.49
N VAL A 224 -1.73 -1.88 17.10
CA VAL A 224 -2.37 -3.05 17.73
C VAL A 224 -3.35 -2.63 18.82
N ARG A 225 -2.94 -1.72 19.71
CA ARG A 225 -3.82 -1.16 20.75
C ARG A 225 -5.06 -0.51 20.12
N ARG A 226 -4.85 0.31 19.09
CA ARG A 226 -5.94 1.01 18.41
C ARG A 226 -6.94 0.05 17.76
N LEU A 227 -6.44 -1.01 17.10
CA LEU A 227 -7.26 -2.05 16.46
C LEU A 227 -8.02 -2.91 17.49
N LEU A 228 -7.38 -3.26 18.62
CA LEU A 228 -8.05 -3.97 19.71
C LEU A 228 -9.25 -3.17 20.24
N VAL A 229 -9.03 -1.90 20.56
CA VAL A 229 -10.08 -1.00 21.04
C VAL A 229 -11.19 -0.83 19.99
N ALA A 230 -10.83 -0.69 18.71
CA ALA A 230 -11.81 -0.60 17.63
C ALA A 230 -12.69 -1.86 17.53
N GLY A 231 -12.11 -3.03 17.77
CA GLY A 231 -12.82 -4.31 17.80
C GLY A 231 -13.53 -4.61 19.11
N GLY A 232 -13.65 -3.64 20.03
CA GLY A 232 -14.30 -3.83 21.33
C GLY A 232 -13.54 -4.74 22.30
N ARG A 233 -12.22 -4.91 22.10
CA ARG A 233 -11.35 -5.72 22.96
C ARG A 233 -10.52 -4.82 23.86
N ASP A 234 -10.30 -5.28 25.09
CA ASP A 234 -9.36 -4.63 26.00
C ASP A 234 -7.93 -4.73 25.47
N ALA A 235 -7.17 -3.65 25.66
CA ALA A 235 -5.75 -3.59 25.39
C ALA A 235 -4.98 -3.37 26.70
N PRO A 236 -3.81 -4.02 26.89
CA PRO A 236 -2.97 -3.79 28.06
C PRO A 236 -2.69 -2.31 28.30
N ALA A 237 -2.72 -1.91 29.56
CA ALA A 237 -2.42 -0.53 29.97
C ALA A 237 -0.98 -0.14 29.58
N SER A 238 -0.04 -1.07 29.72
CA SER A 238 1.36 -0.96 29.34
C SER A 238 1.85 -2.22 28.62
N TRP A 239 2.84 -2.04 27.75
CA TRP A 239 3.49 -3.10 26.99
C TRP A 239 4.99 -3.08 27.30
N ASN A 240 5.70 -4.20 27.12
CA ASN A 240 7.15 -4.24 27.24
C ASN A 240 7.81 -3.68 25.97
N VAL A 241 7.67 -2.37 25.75
CA VAL A 241 8.05 -1.67 24.51
C VAL A 241 8.82 -0.38 24.84
N PRO A 242 10.06 -0.21 24.37
CA PRO A 242 10.83 -1.22 23.63
C PRO A 242 11.14 -2.44 24.51
N ASN A 243 11.36 -3.59 23.89
CA ASN A 243 11.62 -4.82 24.63
C ASN A 243 12.84 -4.69 25.56
N ARG A 244 12.59 -4.62 26.87
CA ARG A 244 13.64 -4.47 27.91
C ARG A 244 14.70 -5.56 27.91
N TYR A 245 14.38 -6.76 27.42
CA TYR A 245 15.35 -7.86 27.30
C TYR A 245 16.38 -7.58 26.19
N LEU A 246 15.97 -6.94 25.10
CA LEU A 246 16.85 -6.57 23.98
C LEU A 246 17.61 -5.26 24.24
N HIS A 247 17.11 -4.44 25.17
CA HIS A 247 17.71 -3.18 25.59
C HIS A 247 17.94 -3.15 27.11
N PRO A 248 18.80 -4.03 27.65
CA PRO A 248 19.05 -4.06 29.08
C PRO A 248 19.63 -2.72 29.53
N GLN A 249 18.97 -2.06 30.48
CA GLN A 249 19.54 -0.89 31.13
C GLN A 249 20.80 -1.34 31.88
N ARG A 250 21.96 -0.74 31.58
CA ARG A 250 23.17 -1.02 32.34
C ARG A 250 22.90 -0.68 33.82
N PRO A 251 23.17 -1.57 34.77
CA PRO A 251 23.14 -1.18 36.17
C PRO A 251 24.14 -0.03 36.37
N GLY A 252 23.66 1.06 36.95
CA GLY A 252 24.46 2.23 37.33
C GLY A 252 25.35 1.96 38.54
#